data_AF-A0A5N6E7A2-F1
#
_entry.id   AF-A0A5N6E7A2-F1
#
_cell.length_a   1.000
_cell.length_b   1.000
_cell.length_c   1.000
_cell.angle_alpha   90.00
_cell.angle_beta   90.00
_cell.angle_gamma   90.00
#
_symmetry.space_group_name_H-M   'P 1'
#
loop_
_entity.id
_entity.type
_entity.pdbx_description
1 polymer ?
#
loop_
_entity_poly.entity_id
_entity_poly.type
_entity_poly.pdbx_seq_one_letter_code
_entity_poly.pdbx_strand_id
1 'polypeptide(L)'
;MEFTELPLCAKSPDNRPAGNMASPSFRELLWGETSDMEQLGFMIIRAYEEAEEEARAIREMVRSNEEGTRHDTHSPSPTAHWLDKEKQITFKTFMEAGVDLNAIIANCFPKEGPEPIHQPLRPILFQCDEVGTSLYRAHPNSDSISIFRPIGCDVGPENGMFMVYPCSDNLDMKDVQGPPKSIRINSGELLVIRGPTIVKTVNTGGGLVMWKGCSIQPIGMNIVGQHVLPFMRARPPNVTMVDR
;
A
#
# COMPACT_ATOMS: atom_id res chain seq x y z
N MET A 1 36.22 39.08 -70.05
CA MET A 1 36.03 40.29 -69.23
C MET A 1 35.04 39.87 -68.15
N GLU A 2 35.56 39.32 -67.04
CA GLU A 2 35.69 39.99 -65.72
C GLU A 2 34.32 40.50 -65.22
N PHE A 3 33.81 40.12 -64.05
CA PHE A 3 34.45 40.13 -62.73
C PHE A 3 33.99 39.00 -61.80
N THR A 4 34.92 38.58 -60.94
CA THR A 4 34.77 37.78 -59.72
C THR A 4 34.23 38.62 -58.55
N GLU A 5 33.29 38.06 -57.77
CA GLU A 5 32.97 38.50 -56.41
C GLU A 5 32.92 37.30 -55.44
N LEU A 6 33.62 37.43 -54.31
CA LEU A 6 33.44 36.73 -53.02
C LEU A 6 34.09 37.63 -51.94
N PRO A 7 33.81 37.47 -50.62
CA PRO A 7 32.67 36.86 -49.93
C PRO A 7 32.17 37.71 -48.73
N LEU A 8 31.06 37.36 -48.08
CA LEU A 8 30.85 37.74 -46.66
C LEU A 8 30.14 36.63 -45.87
N CYS A 9 30.72 36.39 -44.71
CA CYS A 9 30.53 35.26 -43.80
C CYS A 9 29.16 35.27 -43.11
N ALA A 10 28.55 34.09 -43.07
CA ALA A 10 27.45 33.76 -42.17
C ALA A 10 27.93 33.60 -40.72
N LYS A 11 27.14 34.09 -39.76
CA LYS A 11 26.84 33.47 -38.45
C LYS A 11 25.84 34.34 -37.66
N SER A 12 24.63 33.82 -37.49
CA SER A 12 23.61 34.32 -36.55
C SER A 12 23.70 33.51 -35.25
N PRO A 13 23.67 34.10 -34.04
CA PRO A 13 23.79 33.34 -32.81
C PRO A 13 22.42 32.82 -32.32
N ASP A 14 22.37 31.48 -32.18
CA ASP A 14 21.70 30.68 -31.15
C ASP A 14 20.48 31.26 -30.41
N ASN A 15 19.29 31.02 -30.98
CA ASN A 15 18.06 30.85 -30.19
C ASN A 15 17.95 29.36 -29.79
N ARG A 16 18.45 28.99 -28.62
CA ARG A 16 18.09 27.71 -28.00
C ARG A 16 16.71 27.87 -27.34
N PRO A 17 15.70 27.05 -27.65
CA PRO A 17 14.53 26.99 -26.80
C PRO A 17 14.96 26.36 -25.48
N ALA A 18 14.62 27.04 -24.37
CA ALA A 18 14.70 26.47 -23.04
C ALA A 18 13.95 25.12 -23.07
N GLY A 19 14.67 24.03 -22.80
CA GLY A 19 14.06 22.73 -22.66
C GLY A 19 13.08 22.78 -21.50
N ASN A 20 11.78 22.76 -21.82
CA ASN A 20 10.76 22.32 -20.88
C ASN A 20 11.14 20.89 -20.47
N MET A 21 11.76 20.73 -19.30
CA MET A 21 11.68 19.47 -18.57
C MET A 21 10.23 19.35 -18.10
N ALA A 22 9.36 18.90 -18.99
CA ALA A 22 8.05 18.41 -18.62
C ALA A 22 8.30 17.23 -17.67
N SER A 23 7.83 17.33 -16.43
CA SER A 23 7.77 16.19 -15.54
C SER A 23 7.01 15.07 -16.25
N PRO A 24 7.48 13.81 -16.20
CA PRO A 24 6.75 12.68 -16.76
C PRO A 24 5.31 12.71 -16.24
N SER A 25 4.35 12.47 -17.12
CA SER A 25 2.96 12.36 -16.69
C SER A 25 2.85 11.20 -15.68
N PHE A 26 1.95 11.31 -14.70
CA PHE A 26 1.72 10.24 -13.71
C PHE A 26 1.50 8.87 -14.37
N ARG A 27 0.88 8.85 -15.56
CA ARG A 27 0.73 7.64 -16.38
C ARG A 27 2.07 7.05 -16.82
N GLU A 28 3.02 7.85 -17.30
CA GLU A 28 4.34 7.40 -17.75
C GLU A 28 5.18 6.77 -16.64
N LEU A 29 5.03 7.23 -15.40
CA LEU A 29 5.70 6.63 -14.24
C LEU A 29 5.12 5.26 -13.89
N LEU A 30 3.80 5.12 -13.97
CA LEU A 30 3.15 3.85 -13.73
C LEU A 30 3.56 2.77 -14.75
N TRP A 31 3.87 3.11 -16.00
CA TRP A 31 4.26 2.12 -17.01
C TRP A 31 5.65 1.51 -16.79
N GLY A 32 6.59 2.25 -16.19
CA GLY A 32 7.88 1.67 -15.75
C GLY A 32 7.69 0.72 -14.56
N GLU A 33 6.78 1.08 -13.65
CA GLU A 33 6.49 0.36 -12.41
C GLU A 33 5.52 -0.84 -12.60
N THR A 34 4.71 -0.87 -13.68
CA THR A 34 3.87 -2.04 -14.00
C THR A 34 4.70 -3.30 -14.25
N SER A 35 5.92 -3.15 -14.76
CA SER A 35 6.88 -4.25 -14.92
C SER A 35 7.26 -4.86 -13.56
N ASP A 36 7.43 -4.03 -12.52
CA ASP A 36 7.78 -4.50 -11.18
C ASP A 36 6.60 -5.23 -10.53
N MET A 37 5.37 -4.76 -10.73
CA MET A 37 4.18 -5.44 -10.23
C MET A 37 3.99 -6.82 -10.87
N GLU A 38 4.24 -6.97 -12.17
CA GLU A 38 4.17 -8.26 -12.87
C GLU A 38 5.30 -9.21 -12.48
N GLN A 39 6.51 -8.69 -12.30
CA GLN A 39 7.68 -9.51 -11.99
C GLN A 39 7.77 -9.86 -10.50
N LEU A 40 7.54 -8.91 -9.61
CA LEU A 40 7.80 -9.06 -8.17
C LEU A 40 6.53 -9.30 -7.35
N GLY A 41 5.36 -8.99 -7.90
CA GLY A 41 4.08 -9.03 -7.17
C GLY A 41 3.86 -7.82 -6.26
N PHE A 42 4.68 -6.78 -6.36
CA PHE A 42 4.52 -5.50 -5.67
C PHE A 42 5.27 -4.37 -6.41
N MET A 43 4.91 -3.12 -6.10
CA MET A 43 5.56 -1.90 -6.59
C MET A 43 5.50 -0.79 -5.52
N ILE A 44 6.45 0.14 -5.56
CA ILE A 44 6.47 1.34 -4.71
C ILE A 44 6.20 2.55 -5.58
N ILE A 45 5.24 3.37 -5.18
CA ILE A 45 4.80 4.56 -5.91
C ILE A 45 5.12 5.79 -5.06
N ARG A 46 5.69 6.82 -5.68
CA ARG A 46 5.92 8.11 -5.02
C ARG A 46 4.67 8.99 -5.07
N ALA A 47 4.33 9.55 -3.92
CA ALA A 47 3.38 10.65 -3.80
C ALA A 47 4.10 11.98 -3.93
N TYR A 48 3.46 12.95 -4.59
CA TYR A 48 4.03 14.30 -4.79
C TYR A 48 3.69 15.27 -3.67
N GLU A 49 2.88 14.84 -2.71
CA GLU A 49 2.37 15.66 -1.62
C GLU A 49 2.21 14.81 -0.37
N GLU A 50 2.62 15.38 0.76
CA GLU A 50 2.43 14.79 2.09
C GLU A 50 1.22 15.44 2.77
N ALA A 51 0.31 14.61 3.28
CA ALA A 51 -0.85 15.05 4.05
C ALA A 51 -0.52 15.09 5.55
N GLU A 52 0.35 16.02 5.95
CA GLU A 52 0.86 16.10 7.33
C GLU A 52 -0.22 16.35 8.38
N GLU A 53 -1.20 17.21 8.08
CA GLU A 53 -2.31 17.54 8.97
C GLU A 53 -3.19 16.31 9.25
N GLU A 54 -3.59 15.61 8.19
CA GLU A 54 -4.34 14.37 8.29
C GLU A 54 -3.52 13.28 8.98
N ALA A 55 -2.22 13.16 8.67
CA ALA A 55 -1.33 12.20 9.34
C ALA A 55 -1.26 12.45 10.85
N ARG A 56 -1.23 13.72 11.28
CA ARG A 56 -1.27 14.09 12.70
C ARG A 56 -2.60 13.71 13.33
N ALA A 57 -3.72 14.07 12.71
CA ALA A 57 -5.05 13.73 13.19
C ALA A 57 -5.22 12.21 13.34
N ILE A 58 -4.77 11.42 12.36
CA ILE A 58 -4.85 9.95 12.41
C ILE A 58 -4.01 9.39 13.56
N ARG A 59 -2.79 9.90 13.78
CA ARG A 59 -1.94 9.47 14.91
C ARG A 59 -2.60 9.73 16.26
N GLU A 60 -3.24 10.88 16.43
CA GLU A 60 -3.98 11.20 17.66
C GLU A 60 -5.18 10.28 17.88
N MET A 61 -5.91 9.95 16.80
CA MET A 61 -7.02 8.99 16.85
C MET A 61 -6.55 7.59 17.26
N VAL A 62 -5.45 7.10 16.68
CA VAL A 62 -4.89 5.78 17.00
C VAL A 62 -4.42 5.73 18.45
N ARG A 63 -3.69 6.75 18.92
CA ARG A 63 -3.23 6.82 20.32
C ARG A 63 -4.40 6.79 21.31
N SER A 64 -5.44 7.58 21.06
CA SER A 64 -6.61 7.65 21.95
C SER A 64 -7.34 6.31 22.06
N ASN A 65 -7.35 5.54 20.96
CA ASN A 65 -7.97 4.21 20.93
C ASN A 65 -7.16 3.15 21.70
N GLU A 66 -5.83 3.20 21.62
CA GLU A 66 -4.95 2.32 22.41
C GLU A 66 -5.07 2.57 23.92
N GLU A 67 -5.21 3.84 24.32
CA GLU A 67 -5.42 4.23 25.72
C GLU A 67 -6.78 3.72 26.24
N GLY A 68 -7.84 3.81 25.43
CA GLY A 68 -9.18 3.32 25.79
C GLY A 68 -9.29 1.79 25.86
N THR A 69 -8.60 1.05 24.99
CA THR A 69 -8.71 -0.43 24.94
C THR A 69 -7.91 -1.16 26.02
N ARG A 70 -6.97 -0.50 26.70
CA ARG A 70 -6.27 -1.06 27.87
C ARG A 70 -7.18 -1.29 29.09
N HIS A 71 -8.38 -0.71 29.09
CA HIS A 71 -9.32 -0.80 30.21
C HIS A 71 -10.50 -1.77 30.00
N ASP A 72 -10.69 -2.32 28.79
CA ASP A 72 -11.83 -3.21 28.47
C ASP A 72 -11.37 -4.56 27.92
N THR A 73 -11.62 -5.64 28.67
CA THR A 73 -11.31 -7.04 28.32
C THR A 73 -12.20 -7.64 27.21
N HIS A 74 -13.09 -6.84 26.60
CA HIS A 74 -14.07 -7.31 25.61
C HIS A 74 -14.15 -6.43 24.35
N SER A 75 -13.02 -5.92 23.86
CA SER A 75 -13.04 -5.08 22.65
C SER A 75 -13.51 -5.87 21.41
N PRO A 76 -14.46 -5.35 20.61
CA PRO A 76 -14.90 -5.94 19.33
C PRO A 76 -13.73 -6.03 18.34
N SER A 77 -13.97 -6.69 17.18
CA SER A 77 -12.98 -6.82 16.09
C SER A 77 -12.10 -5.56 15.96
N PRO A 78 -10.75 -5.66 15.86
CA PRO A 78 -9.82 -4.52 15.84
C PRO A 78 -10.08 -3.48 14.74
N THR A 79 -11.08 -3.71 13.89
CA THR A 79 -11.38 -2.99 12.66
C THR A 79 -12.76 -2.32 12.63
N ALA A 80 -13.64 -2.54 13.62
CA ALA A 80 -15.02 -2.03 13.59
C ALA A 80 -15.14 -0.52 13.91
N HIS A 81 -14.27 0.00 14.79
CA HIS A 81 -14.30 1.41 15.23
C HIS A 81 -13.80 2.40 14.17
N TRP A 82 -13.16 1.91 13.10
CA TRP A 82 -12.67 2.73 12.00
C TRP A 82 -13.71 3.00 10.92
N LEU A 83 -14.90 2.40 10.99
CA LEU A 83 -15.94 2.49 9.96
C LEU A 83 -16.76 3.79 10.01
N ASP A 84 -16.47 4.67 10.97
CA ASP A 84 -17.12 5.96 11.12
C ASP A 84 -16.90 6.88 9.90
N LYS A 85 -17.98 7.51 9.44
CA LYS A 85 -17.99 8.24 8.16
C LYS A 85 -17.05 9.45 8.17
N GLU A 86 -16.98 10.17 9.29
CA GLU A 86 -16.11 11.35 9.42
C GLU A 86 -14.64 10.93 9.38
N LYS A 87 -14.28 9.85 10.09
CA LYS A 87 -12.91 9.27 10.04
C LYS A 87 -12.53 8.84 8.63
N GLN A 88 -13.44 8.19 7.90
CA GLN A 88 -13.17 7.75 6.53
C GLN A 88 -12.89 8.93 5.57
N ILE A 89 -13.46 10.12 5.81
CA ILE A 89 -13.12 11.32 5.01
C ILE A 89 -11.65 11.69 5.24
N THR A 90 -11.22 11.84 6.49
CA THR A 90 -9.81 12.12 6.82
C THR A 90 -8.87 11.05 6.26
N PHE A 91 -9.23 9.78 6.39
CA PHE A 91 -8.41 8.67 5.88
C PHE A 91 -8.30 8.70 4.36
N LYS A 92 -9.40 9.03 3.65
CA LYS A 92 -9.41 9.14 2.19
C LYS A 92 -8.54 10.30 1.72
N THR A 93 -8.69 11.48 2.33
CA THR A 93 -7.84 12.65 2.04
C THR A 93 -6.36 12.31 2.21
N PHE A 94 -6.00 11.67 3.33
CA PHE A 94 -4.63 11.21 3.57
C PHE A 94 -4.14 10.22 2.50
N MET A 95 -4.94 9.19 2.19
CA MET A 95 -4.54 8.13 1.26
C MET A 95 -4.34 8.66 -0.16
N GLU A 96 -5.17 9.60 -0.60
CA GLU A 96 -5.18 10.16 -1.96
C GLU A 96 -4.24 11.35 -2.16
N ALA A 97 -3.66 11.91 -1.10
CA ALA A 97 -2.78 13.08 -1.20
C ALA A 97 -1.59 12.83 -2.15
N GLY A 98 -1.47 13.65 -3.19
CA GLY A 98 -0.36 13.57 -4.14
C GLY A 98 -0.36 12.34 -5.07
N VAL A 99 -1.45 11.57 -5.17
CA VAL A 99 -1.57 10.40 -6.07
C VAL A 99 -2.97 10.26 -6.67
N ASP A 100 -3.08 9.69 -7.87
CA ASP A 100 -4.36 9.22 -8.40
C ASP A 100 -4.59 7.76 -7.99
N LEU A 101 -5.17 7.58 -6.80
CA LEU A 101 -5.44 6.27 -6.21
C LEU A 101 -6.36 5.41 -7.10
N ASN A 102 -7.32 6.03 -7.79
CA ASN A 102 -8.23 5.31 -8.68
C ASN A 102 -7.49 4.79 -9.91
N ALA A 103 -6.59 5.58 -10.50
CA ALA A 103 -5.76 5.11 -11.60
C ALA A 103 -4.81 3.99 -11.17
N ILE A 104 -4.21 4.07 -9.98
CA ILE A 104 -3.38 2.99 -9.41
C ILE A 104 -4.19 1.70 -9.32
N ILE A 105 -5.38 1.77 -8.71
CA ILE A 105 -6.26 0.61 -8.54
C ILE A 105 -6.67 0.06 -9.91
N ALA A 106 -7.14 0.91 -10.82
CA ALA A 106 -7.61 0.50 -12.15
C ALA A 106 -6.51 -0.20 -12.97
N ASN A 107 -5.25 0.20 -12.82
CA ASN A 107 -4.12 -0.44 -13.51
C ASN A 107 -3.75 -1.81 -12.92
N CYS A 108 -4.21 -2.13 -11.71
CA CYS A 108 -3.96 -3.42 -11.07
C CYS A 108 -5.02 -4.48 -11.41
N PHE A 109 -6.11 -4.11 -12.08
CA PHE A 109 -7.21 -5.00 -12.42
C PHE A 109 -7.45 -5.06 -13.94
N PRO A 110 -8.00 -6.17 -14.48
CA PRO A 110 -8.35 -6.26 -15.88
C PRO A 110 -9.38 -5.19 -16.30
N LYS A 111 -9.15 -4.51 -17.42
CA LYS A 111 -10.04 -3.44 -17.92
C LYS A 111 -11.45 -3.91 -18.26
N GLU A 112 -11.59 -5.16 -18.69
CA GLU A 112 -12.87 -5.78 -19.06
C GLU A 112 -13.45 -6.65 -17.92
N GLY A 113 -12.88 -6.55 -16.72
CA GLY A 113 -13.31 -7.28 -15.54
C GLY A 113 -14.44 -6.57 -14.77
N PRO A 114 -15.00 -7.23 -13.74
CA PRO A 114 -15.90 -6.57 -12.81
C PRO A 114 -15.18 -5.46 -12.04
N GLU A 115 -15.92 -4.44 -11.63
CA GLU A 115 -15.37 -3.36 -10.80
C GLU A 115 -14.86 -3.92 -9.46
N PRO A 116 -13.66 -3.49 -9.02
CA PRO A 116 -13.11 -3.96 -7.75
C PRO A 116 -13.95 -3.45 -6.58
N ILE A 117 -14.18 -4.32 -5.60
CA ILE A 117 -14.81 -3.97 -4.33
C ILE A 117 -13.78 -3.26 -3.46
N HIS A 118 -14.16 -2.08 -2.95
CA HIS A 118 -13.31 -1.27 -2.11
C HIS A 118 -13.56 -1.60 -0.62
N GLN A 119 -12.55 -2.14 0.06
CA GLN A 119 -12.58 -2.23 1.52
C GLN A 119 -12.42 -0.83 2.15
N PRO A 120 -13.00 -0.60 3.34
CA PRO A 120 -12.79 0.61 4.13
C PRO A 120 -11.31 0.84 4.44
N LEU A 121 -10.91 2.11 4.50
CA LEU A 121 -9.56 2.51 4.91
C LEU A 121 -9.36 2.24 6.39
N ARG A 122 -8.19 1.74 6.78
CA ARG A 122 -7.88 1.42 8.17
C ARG A 122 -6.45 1.82 8.53
N PRO A 123 -6.22 2.61 9.60
CA PRO A 123 -4.89 2.74 10.16
C PRO A 123 -4.49 1.44 10.86
N ILE A 124 -3.29 0.94 10.55
CA ILE A 124 -2.70 -0.28 11.07
C ILE A 124 -1.42 0.09 11.80
N LEU A 125 -1.44 -0.05 13.13
CA LEU A 125 -0.24 0.02 13.95
C LEU A 125 0.34 -1.39 14.08
N PHE A 126 1.58 -1.57 13.64
CA PHE A 126 2.29 -2.83 13.84
C PHE A 126 2.70 -2.96 15.31
N GLN A 127 2.30 -4.07 15.92
CA GLN A 127 2.61 -4.39 17.32
C GLN A 127 3.62 -5.52 17.38
N CYS A 128 4.49 -5.47 18.39
CA CYS A 128 5.35 -6.60 18.75
C CYS A 128 4.46 -7.72 19.32
N ASP A 129 4.57 -8.94 18.79
CA ASP A 129 3.73 -10.08 19.19
C ASP A 129 4.60 -11.21 19.73
N GLU A 130 4.26 -11.73 20.90
CA GLU A 130 4.96 -12.86 21.53
C GLU A 130 4.85 -14.15 20.70
N VAL A 131 3.86 -14.24 19.80
CA VAL A 131 3.54 -15.43 18.99
C VAL A 131 4.56 -15.67 17.85
N GLY A 132 5.52 -14.77 17.62
CA GLY A 132 6.64 -14.97 16.69
C GLY A 132 6.28 -14.74 15.22
N THR A 133 7.25 -15.00 14.32
CA THR A 133 7.11 -14.71 12.88
C THR A 133 6.32 -15.80 12.14
N SER A 134 5.40 -15.43 11.26
CA SER A 134 4.61 -16.37 10.44
C SER A 134 4.41 -15.88 9.01
N LEU A 135 3.95 -16.78 8.14
CA LEU A 135 3.67 -16.52 6.73
C LEU A 135 2.19 -16.20 6.51
N TYR A 136 1.94 -15.16 5.72
CA TYR A 136 0.61 -14.66 5.39
C TYR A 136 0.51 -14.29 3.91
N ARG A 137 -0.71 -14.11 3.43
CA ARG A 137 -0.99 -13.42 2.18
C ARG A 137 -1.19 -11.93 2.47
N ALA A 138 -0.73 -11.08 1.56
CA ALA A 138 -0.89 -9.62 1.68
C ALA A 138 -2.36 -9.19 1.62
N HIS A 139 -3.26 -10.03 1.08
CA HIS A 139 -4.71 -9.91 1.13
C HIS A 139 -5.35 -11.30 1.05
N PRO A 140 -6.51 -11.56 1.69
CA PRO A 140 -7.16 -12.88 1.71
C PRO A 140 -7.66 -13.41 0.36
N ASN A 141 -7.85 -12.55 -0.65
CA ASN A 141 -8.41 -12.93 -1.95
C ASN A 141 -7.31 -13.09 -3.02
N SER A 142 -7.49 -13.98 -3.99
CA SER A 142 -6.55 -14.16 -5.10
C SER A 142 -6.53 -12.96 -6.05
N ASP A 143 -7.70 -12.48 -6.46
CA ASP A 143 -7.84 -11.33 -7.36
C ASP A 143 -8.01 -10.05 -6.54
N SER A 144 -6.90 -9.61 -5.94
CA SER A 144 -6.91 -8.47 -5.05
C SER A 144 -5.56 -7.78 -4.94
N ILE A 145 -5.57 -6.59 -4.34
CA ILE A 145 -4.38 -5.85 -3.95
C ILE A 145 -4.56 -5.30 -2.54
N SER A 146 -3.44 -5.08 -1.87
CA SER A 146 -3.35 -4.24 -0.68
C SER A 146 -2.45 -3.04 -0.99
N ILE A 147 -2.85 -1.87 -0.51
CA ILE A 147 -2.08 -0.64 -0.62
C ILE A 147 -1.77 -0.15 0.79
N PHE A 148 -0.50 0.16 1.05
CA PHE A 148 0.00 0.63 2.34
C PHE A 148 0.69 1.98 2.17
N ARG A 149 0.28 2.97 2.97
CA ARG A 149 0.91 4.30 3.01
C ARG A 149 1.38 4.61 4.43
N PRO A 150 2.67 4.90 4.68
CA PRO A 150 3.18 5.22 6.01
C PRO A 150 2.57 6.51 6.58
N ILE A 151 2.25 6.51 7.87
CA ILE A 151 1.67 7.66 8.56
C ILE A 151 2.74 8.31 9.44
N GLY A 152 3.33 9.38 8.93
CA GLY A 152 4.17 10.30 9.70
C GLY A 152 5.64 9.91 9.88
N CYS A 153 6.06 8.71 9.48
CA CYS A 153 7.46 8.31 9.34
C CYS A 153 7.60 7.10 8.41
N ASP A 154 8.84 6.79 8.03
CA ASP A 154 9.15 5.62 7.21
C ASP A 154 8.79 4.31 7.92
N VAL A 155 8.35 3.32 7.15
CA VAL A 155 7.91 2.03 7.68
C VAL A 155 8.64 0.87 6.98
N GLY A 156 9.12 -0.09 7.77
CA GLY A 156 9.91 -1.23 7.33
C GLY A 156 10.00 -2.32 8.40
N PRO A 157 10.80 -3.39 8.17
CA PRO A 157 10.92 -4.49 9.13
C PRO A 157 11.44 -4.09 10.51
N GLU A 158 12.17 -2.98 10.61
CA GLU A 158 12.62 -2.44 11.90
C GLU A 158 11.47 -1.96 12.81
N ASN A 159 10.29 -1.65 12.25
CA ASN A 159 9.12 -1.15 12.98
C ASN A 159 7.85 -1.96 12.74
N GLY A 160 8.00 -3.24 12.38
CA GLY A 160 6.94 -4.23 12.40
C GLY A 160 6.33 -4.58 11.04
N MET A 161 6.70 -3.85 9.99
CA MET A 161 6.22 -4.17 8.65
C MET A 161 6.77 -5.52 8.19
N PHE A 162 5.90 -6.31 7.56
CA PHE A 162 6.28 -7.61 7.02
C PHE A 162 7.35 -7.49 5.92
N MET A 163 8.12 -8.57 5.74
CA MET A 163 8.99 -8.77 4.58
C MET A 163 8.21 -9.50 3.48
N VAL A 164 8.64 -9.38 2.22
CA VAL A 164 7.90 -9.91 1.06
C VAL A 164 8.69 -11.01 0.38
N TYR A 165 8.03 -12.09 -0.04
CA TYR A 165 8.60 -13.05 -0.99
C TYR A 165 8.20 -12.63 -2.41
N PRO A 166 9.12 -12.10 -3.23
CA PRO A 166 8.80 -11.72 -4.60
C PRO A 166 8.35 -12.95 -5.42
N CYS A 167 7.53 -12.74 -6.44
CA CYS A 167 7.07 -13.78 -7.37
C CYS A 167 6.27 -14.93 -6.70
N SER A 168 5.76 -14.72 -5.49
CA SER A 168 5.11 -15.78 -4.69
C SER A 168 3.58 -15.80 -4.79
N ASP A 169 3.01 -14.94 -5.63
CA ASP A 169 1.57 -14.79 -5.84
C ASP A 169 0.89 -16.07 -6.34
N ASN A 170 1.63 -16.98 -6.99
CA ASN A 170 1.12 -18.27 -7.46
C ASN A 170 1.65 -19.48 -6.68
N LEU A 171 2.42 -19.26 -5.61
CA LEU A 171 3.03 -20.33 -4.82
C LEU A 171 2.16 -20.69 -3.61
N ASP A 172 2.18 -21.96 -3.19
CA ASP A 172 1.74 -22.34 -1.85
C ASP A 172 2.80 -21.96 -0.81
N MET A 173 2.39 -21.75 0.45
CA MET A 173 3.31 -21.34 1.52
C MET A 173 4.43 -22.34 1.80
N LYS A 174 4.14 -23.64 1.65
CA LYS A 174 5.12 -24.72 1.81
C LYS A 174 6.21 -24.72 0.73
N ASP A 175 5.93 -24.09 -0.43
CA ASP A 175 6.78 -24.11 -1.61
C ASP A 175 7.62 -22.85 -1.73
N VAL A 176 7.45 -21.88 -0.82
CA VAL A 176 8.30 -20.71 -0.72
C VAL A 176 9.73 -21.11 -0.33
N GLN A 177 10.69 -20.67 -1.13
CA GLN A 177 12.11 -20.89 -0.91
C GLN A 177 12.88 -19.57 -0.89
N GLY A 178 14.06 -19.60 -0.27
CA GLY A 178 14.94 -18.44 -0.17
C GLY A 178 14.53 -17.45 0.93
N PRO A 179 15.32 -16.38 1.11
CA PRO A 179 15.02 -15.35 2.10
C PRO A 179 13.98 -14.36 1.56
N PRO A 180 13.09 -13.82 2.41
CA PRO A 180 12.21 -12.72 2.02
C PRO A 180 13.00 -11.42 1.86
N LYS A 181 12.48 -10.51 1.04
CA LYS A 181 13.02 -9.18 0.78
C LYS A 181 12.47 -8.17 1.80
N SER A 182 13.38 -7.41 2.42
CA SER A 182 13.01 -6.23 3.21
C SER A 182 12.49 -5.13 2.28
N ILE A 183 11.33 -4.56 2.59
CA ILE A 183 10.79 -3.39 1.92
C ILE A 183 10.72 -2.27 2.95
N ARG A 184 11.25 -1.10 2.62
CA ARG A 184 10.99 0.14 3.35
C ARG A 184 10.16 1.06 2.47
N ILE A 185 9.10 1.61 3.03
CA ILE A 185 8.26 2.62 2.40
C ILE A 185 8.57 3.94 3.11
N ASN A 186 8.99 4.95 2.36
CA ASN A 186 9.25 6.27 2.92
C ASN A 186 7.93 7.05 3.13
N SER A 187 7.94 8.11 3.95
CA SER A 187 6.74 8.92 4.26
C SER A 187 5.97 9.44 3.03
N GLY A 188 6.68 9.70 1.93
CA GLY A 188 6.14 10.14 0.64
C GLY A 188 5.85 9.01 -0.35
N GLU A 189 5.80 7.75 0.08
CA GLU A 189 5.62 6.59 -0.80
C GLU A 189 4.42 5.72 -0.41
N LEU A 190 3.97 4.90 -1.35
CA LEU A 190 2.96 3.87 -1.14
C LEU A 190 3.49 2.53 -1.66
N LEU A 191 3.27 1.47 -0.90
CA LEU A 191 3.42 0.10 -1.39
C LEU A 191 2.10 -0.38 -1.96
N VAL A 192 2.10 -0.82 -3.21
CA VAL A 192 1.02 -1.62 -3.80
C VAL A 192 1.52 -3.05 -3.91
N ILE A 193 0.79 -4.01 -3.35
CA ILE A 193 1.17 -5.43 -3.35
C ILE A 193 -0.02 -6.29 -3.79
N ARG A 194 0.23 -7.28 -4.66
CA ARG A 194 -0.78 -8.27 -5.03
C ARG A 194 -1.21 -9.02 -3.78
N GLY A 195 -2.52 -9.18 -3.63
CA GLY A 195 -3.12 -9.88 -2.52
C GLY A 195 -2.53 -11.26 -2.23
N PRO A 196 -2.39 -12.13 -3.24
CA PRO A 196 -1.84 -13.45 -3.01
C PRO A 196 -0.32 -13.46 -2.80
N THR A 197 0.40 -12.34 -2.90
CA THR A 197 1.83 -12.32 -2.56
C THR A 197 2.05 -12.73 -1.11
N ILE A 198 3.00 -13.65 -0.89
CA ILE A 198 3.35 -14.16 0.45
C ILE A 198 4.25 -13.17 1.15
N VAL A 199 3.91 -12.90 2.41
CA VAL A 199 4.65 -12.01 3.29
C VAL A 199 4.99 -12.72 4.60
N LYS A 200 6.10 -12.32 5.21
CA LYS A 200 6.56 -12.82 6.51
C LYS A 200 6.48 -11.71 7.54
N THR A 201 5.73 -11.92 8.62
CA THR A 201 5.73 -10.97 9.74
C THR A 201 7.08 -10.97 10.45
N VAL A 202 7.38 -9.85 11.10
CA VAL A 202 8.56 -9.66 11.93
C VAL A 202 8.11 -9.37 13.36
N ASN A 203 8.97 -9.65 14.34
CA ASN A 203 8.65 -9.42 15.74
C ASN A 203 9.22 -8.08 16.24
N THR A 204 8.78 -7.00 15.59
CA THR A 204 9.08 -5.60 15.92
C THR A 204 7.78 -4.81 15.78
N GLY A 205 7.76 -3.55 16.20
CA GLY A 205 6.54 -2.74 16.15
C GLY A 205 6.79 -1.25 16.18
N GLY A 206 5.70 -0.49 16.17
CA GLY A 206 5.68 0.98 16.23
C GLY A 206 5.45 1.66 14.88
N GLY A 207 5.58 0.94 13.77
CA GLY A 207 5.25 1.45 12.44
C GLY A 207 3.74 1.60 12.27
N LEU A 208 3.30 2.72 11.70
CA LEU A 208 1.90 3.02 11.46
C LEU A 208 1.68 3.26 9.96
N VAL A 209 0.72 2.54 9.38
CA VAL A 209 0.35 2.67 7.96
C VAL A 209 -1.16 2.85 7.80
N MET A 210 -1.58 3.57 6.77
CA MET A 210 -2.93 3.47 6.25
C MET A 210 -2.99 2.29 5.29
N TRP A 211 -3.97 1.41 5.48
CA TRP A 211 -4.22 0.28 4.59
C TRP A 211 -5.51 0.47 3.79
N LYS A 212 -5.43 0.14 2.49
CA LYS A 212 -6.55 -0.01 1.57
C LYS A 212 -6.48 -1.38 0.91
N GLY A 213 -7.46 -2.24 1.15
CA GLY A 213 -7.70 -3.42 0.32
C GLY A 213 -8.56 -3.07 -0.89
N CYS A 214 -8.36 -3.76 -2.01
CA CYS A 214 -9.31 -3.83 -3.12
C CYS A 214 -9.37 -5.27 -3.65
N SER A 215 -10.56 -5.80 -3.97
CA SER A 215 -10.69 -7.16 -4.49
C SER A 215 -11.91 -7.37 -5.37
N ILE A 216 -11.84 -8.32 -6.31
CA ILE A 216 -12.98 -8.64 -7.18
C ILE A 216 -14.12 -9.34 -6.40
N GLN A 217 -13.75 -10.18 -5.44
CA GLN A 217 -14.71 -10.89 -4.60
C GLN A 217 -14.84 -10.21 -3.23
N PRO A 218 -15.99 -10.31 -2.54
CA PRO A 218 -16.08 -9.93 -1.14
C PRO A 218 -15.07 -10.71 -0.30
N ILE A 219 -14.55 -10.09 0.75
CA ILE A 219 -13.60 -10.76 1.64
C ILE A 219 -14.26 -11.90 2.45
N GLY A 220 -15.56 -11.76 2.77
CA GLY A 220 -16.43 -12.85 3.26
C GLY A 220 -15.78 -13.78 4.30
N MET A 221 -15.78 -15.08 4.00
CA MET A 221 -15.18 -16.13 4.84
C MET A 221 -13.65 -16.24 4.70
N ASN A 222 -13.04 -15.55 3.73
CA ASN A 222 -11.61 -15.68 3.46
C ASN A 222 -10.75 -15.05 4.58
N ILE A 223 -11.32 -14.20 5.44
CA ILE A 223 -10.67 -13.67 6.67
C ILE A 223 -10.65 -14.63 7.85
N VAL A 224 -11.31 -15.77 7.75
CA VAL A 224 -11.25 -16.85 8.76
C VAL A 224 -10.04 -17.77 8.49
N GLY A 225 -9.38 -17.62 7.35
CA GLY A 225 -8.19 -18.39 6.98
C GLY A 225 -6.98 -18.12 7.89
N GLN A 226 -6.18 -19.16 8.12
CA GLN A 226 -4.97 -19.08 8.97
C GLN A 226 -3.89 -18.16 8.38
N HIS A 227 -3.94 -17.92 7.08
CA HIS A 227 -2.94 -17.21 6.28
C HIS A 227 -3.28 -15.75 5.99
N VAL A 228 -4.16 -15.17 6.80
CA VAL A 228 -4.57 -13.76 6.69
C VAL A 228 -3.86 -12.93 7.74
N LEU A 229 -3.35 -11.76 7.33
CA LEU A 229 -2.71 -10.81 8.22
C LEU A 229 -3.61 -10.49 9.43
N PRO A 230 -3.06 -10.43 10.67
CA PRO A 230 -3.86 -10.36 11.89
C PRO A 230 -4.91 -9.24 11.89
N PHE A 231 -4.57 -8.06 11.38
CA PHE A 231 -5.48 -6.91 11.32
C PHE A 231 -6.64 -7.07 10.33
N MET A 232 -6.58 -8.04 9.42
CA MET A 232 -7.66 -8.33 8.47
C MET A 232 -8.62 -9.40 9.00
N ARG A 233 -8.24 -10.18 10.02
CA ARG A 233 -9.07 -11.24 10.57
C ARG A 233 -10.32 -10.65 11.23
N ALA A 234 -11.49 -11.20 10.90
CA ALA A 234 -12.62 -11.09 11.82
C ALA A 234 -12.37 -12.09 12.95
N ARG A 235 -12.57 -11.67 14.21
CA ARG A 235 -12.77 -12.68 15.25
C ARG A 235 -14.01 -13.49 14.85
N PRO A 236 -13.97 -14.83 14.88
CA PRO A 236 -15.20 -15.60 14.71
C PRO A 236 -16.21 -15.09 15.75
N PRO A 237 -17.50 -14.92 15.39
CA PRO A 237 -18.52 -14.67 16.39
C PRO A 237 -18.39 -15.78 17.43
N ASN A 238 -18.34 -15.40 18.72
CA ASN A 238 -18.24 -16.35 19.82
C ASN A 238 -19.25 -17.48 19.57
N VAL A 239 -18.75 -18.66 19.19
CA VAL A 239 -19.53 -19.87 19.31
C VAL A 239 -19.60 -20.07 20.81
N THR A 240 -20.67 -19.57 21.42
CA THR A 240 -21.09 -20.02 22.74
C THR A 240 -21.10 -21.53 22.67
N MET A 241 -20.11 -22.14 23.33
CA MET A 241 -20.14 -23.55 23.65
C MET A 241 -21.50 -23.77 24.31
N VAL A 242 -22.35 -24.53 23.62
CA VAL A 242 -23.61 -24.99 24.19
C VAL A 242 -23.21 -25.82 25.40
N ASP A 243 -23.53 -25.31 26.59
CA ASP A 243 -23.38 -26.06 27.83
C ASP A 243 -24.09 -27.40 27.68
N ARG A 244 -23.38 -28.46 28.06
CA ARG A 244 -23.84 -29.85 28.03
C ARG A 244 -24.92 -30.12 29.07
#